data_AF-A0A0N1AYC1-F1
#
_entry.id   AF-A0A0N1AYC1-F1
#
_cell.length_a   1.000
_cell.length_b   1.000
_cell.length_c   1.000
_cell.angle_alpha   90.00
_cell.angle_beta   90.00
_cell.angle_gamma   90.00
#
_symmetry.space_group_name_H-M   'P 1'
#
loop_
_entity.id
_entity.type
_entity.pdbx_description
1 polymer ?
#
loop_
_entity_poly.entity_id
_entity_poly.type
_entity_poly.pdbx_seq_one_letter_code
_entity_poly.pdbx_strand_id
1 'polypeptide(L)'
;MLADPIELDGKRRQCAAGEQPVALIDLDPAGGVFDPPANPEKQPGLALGLAVMREAGVVIAWLSDLSVNRSGGLRTALEQSGLDPRGEDIISLSRDGTDRKQLRMENLAGITCIIAIAGDERADFDERYKYLRNPEAGAGLENVIGDGWFLIDQVFPDNKGEGQ
;
A
#
# COMPACT_ATOMS: atom_id res chain seq x y z
N MET A 1 -9.83 5.66 1.12
CA MET A 1 -10.13 6.31 -0.17
C MET A 1 -10.80 7.65 0.02
N LEU A 2 -10.72 8.53 -0.99
CA LEU A 2 -11.48 9.78 -1.03
C LEU A 2 -12.98 9.51 -1.28
N ALA A 3 -13.84 10.36 -0.71
CA ALA A 3 -15.29 10.32 -0.89
C ALA A 3 -15.68 10.81 -2.29
N ASP A 4 -15.04 11.88 -2.74
CA ASP A 4 -15.12 12.38 -4.11
C ASP A 4 -13.69 12.63 -4.62
N PRO A 5 -13.18 11.80 -5.55
CA PRO A 5 -11.84 11.98 -6.06
C PRO A 5 -11.71 13.22 -6.95
N ILE A 6 -12.81 13.77 -7.51
CA ILE A 6 -12.77 14.93 -8.43
C ILE A 6 -12.59 16.24 -7.64
N GLU A 7 -13.28 16.37 -6.50
CA GLU A 7 -13.32 17.61 -5.71
C GLU A 7 -11.99 17.93 -5.00
N LEU A 8 -11.10 16.95 -4.80
CA LEU A 8 -9.77 17.15 -4.20
C LEU A 8 -9.79 17.77 -2.78
N ASP A 9 -10.91 17.66 -2.07
CA ASP A 9 -11.14 18.34 -0.80
C ASP A 9 -10.62 17.57 0.43
N GLY A 10 -9.98 16.41 0.20
CA GLY A 10 -9.44 15.55 1.26
C GLY A 10 -10.53 14.88 2.11
N LYS A 11 -11.80 14.85 1.68
CA LYS A 11 -12.80 14.07 2.42
C LYS A 11 -12.61 12.59 2.14
N ARG A 12 -12.44 11.80 3.21
CA ARG A 12 -12.40 10.34 3.10
C ARG A 12 -13.79 9.75 2.97
N ARG A 13 -13.89 8.69 2.17
CA ARG A 13 -15.10 7.87 2.10
C ARG A 13 -15.36 7.25 3.47
N GLN A 14 -16.60 7.34 3.93
CA GLN A 14 -17.05 6.60 5.12
C GLN A 14 -17.40 5.16 4.72
N CYS A 15 -17.00 4.20 5.56
CA CYS A 15 -17.40 2.80 5.37
C CYS A 15 -18.89 2.64 5.65
N ALA A 16 -19.61 1.95 4.77
CA ALA A 16 -20.95 1.50 5.09
C ALA A 16 -20.91 0.32 6.09
N ALA A 17 -22.02 0.10 6.80
CA ALA A 17 -22.14 -1.03 7.71
C ALA A 17 -21.97 -2.36 6.95
N GLY A 18 -21.11 -3.24 7.47
CA GLY A 18 -20.85 -4.56 6.88
C GLY A 18 -19.81 -4.57 5.75
N GLU A 19 -19.26 -3.42 5.34
CA GLU A 19 -18.11 -3.41 4.44
C GLU A 19 -16.86 -3.96 5.16
N GLN A 20 -16.06 -4.75 4.44
CA GLN A 20 -14.79 -5.27 4.95
C GLN A 20 -13.75 -4.14 5.04
N PRO A 21 -13.25 -3.77 6.23
CA PRO A 21 -12.17 -2.80 6.35
C PRO A 21 -10.85 -3.40 5.82
N VAL A 22 -10.11 -2.58 5.08
CA VAL A 22 -8.81 -2.92 4.49
C VAL A 22 -7.79 -1.83 4.80
N ALA A 23 -6.60 -2.24 5.22
CA ALA A 23 -5.40 -1.40 5.21
C ALA A 23 -4.55 -1.80 3.99
N LEU A 24 -4.33 -0.85 3.09
CA LEU A 24 -3.49 -1.05 1.91
C LEU A 24 -2.06 -0.56 2.21
N ILE A 25 -1.07 -1.35 1.80
CA ILE A 25 0.35 -1.03 2.00
C ILE A 25 1.04 -1.13 0.64
N ASP A 26 1.62 -0.03 0.19
CA ASP A 26 2.47 0.01 -0.99
C ASP A 26 3.85 -0.58 -0.67
N LEU A 27 4.41 -1.34 -1.60
CA LEU A 27 5.71 -1.99 -1.46
C LEU A 27 6.77 -1.44 -2.40
N ASP A 28 6.38 -0.64 -3.40
CA ASP A 28 7.36 -0.17 -4.37
C ASP A 28 8.14 1.01 -3.80
N PRO A 29 9.47 1.05 -3.99
CA PRO A 29 10.26 2.24 -3.69
C PRO A 29 9.86 3.40 -4.61
N ALA A 30 9.98 4.62 -4.10
CA ALA A 30 9.83 5.84 -4.89
C ALA A 30 10.59 5.75 -6.24
N GLY A 31 9.85 5.86 -7.34
CA GLY A 31 10.39 5.78 -8.70
C GLY A 31 10.86 4.39 -9.18
N GLY A 32 10.60 3.33 -8.41
CA GLY A 32 11.00 1.96 -8.72
C GLY A 32 9.86 0.95 -8.63
N VAL A 33 10.21 -0.33 -8.74
CA VAL A 33 9.31 -1.46 -8.53
C VAL A 33 9.96 -2.36 -7.50
N PHE A 34 9.18 -2.81 -6.53
CA PHE A 34 9.57 -3.72 -5.48
C PHE A 34 10.24 -4.97 -6.06
N ASP A 35 11.35 -5.38 -5.45
CA ASP A 35 11.96 -6.67 -5.72
C ASP A 35 12.00 -7.50 -4.41
N PRO A 36 11.23 -8.59 -4.32
CA PRO A 36 11.20 -9.42 -3.11
C PRO A 36 12.60 -9.88 -2.68
N PRO A 37 13.06 -9.53 -1.46
CA PRO A 37 14.37 -9.96 -0.98
C PRO A 37 14.37 -11.48 -0.73
N ALA A 38 15.48 -12.15 -1.06
CA ALA A 38 15.63 -13.59 -0.86
C ALA A 38 15.75 -13.98 0.63
N ASN A 39 16.27 -13.07 1.46
CA ASN A 39 16.43 -13.24 2.90
C ASN A 39 15.97 -11.93 3.58
N PRO A 40 14.65 -11.70 3.73
CA PRO A 40 14.17 -10.51 4.41
C PRO A 40 14.55 -10.51 5.89
N GLU A 41 14.87 -9.33 6.42
CA GLU A 41 14.98 -9.15 7.87
C GLU A 41 13.61 -9.33 8.54
N LYS A 42 13.60 -9.90 9.75
CA LYS A 42 12.39 -10.01 10.56
C LYS A 42 12.00 -8.64 11.10
N GLN A 43 10.72 -8.32 11.05
CA GLN A 43 10.21 -7.02 11.48
C GLN A 43 9.19 -7.17 12.62
N PRO A 44 9.62 -7.54 13.84
CA PRO A 44 8.71 -7.90 14.92
C PRO A 44 7.76 -6.77 15.34
N GLY A 45 8.22 -5.51 15.28
CA GLY A 45 7.38 -4.35 15.59
C GLY A 45 6.25 -4.17 14.58
N LEU A 46 6.56 -4.18 13.28
CA LEU A 46 5.56 -4.08 12.22
C LEU A 46 4.63 -5.29 12.21
N ALA A 47 5.19 -6.50 12.34
CA ALA A 47 4.42 -7.75 12.42
C ALA A 47 3.39 -7.72 13.56
N LEU A 48 3.76 -7.19 14.74
CA LEU A 48 2.82 -7.03 15.85
C LEU A 48 1.69 -6.05 15.51
N GLY A 49 2.02 -4.90 14.90
CA GLY A 49 1.02 -3.92 14.46
C GLY A 49 0.03 -4.51 13.44
N LEU A 50 0.54 -5.23 12.44
CA LEU A 50 -0.30 -5.92 11.46
C LEU A 50 -1.17 -7.01 12.11
N ALA A 51 -0.64 -7.75 13.08
CA ALA A 51 -1.40 -8.76 13.81
C ALA A 51 -2.56 -8.15 14.60
N VAL A 52 -2.34 -7.02 15.28
CA VAL A 52 -3.40 -6.28 15.98
C VAL A 52 -4.49 -5.80 15.00
N MET A 53 -4.10 -5.30 13.82
CA MET A 53 -5.07 -4.93 12.78
C MET A 53 -5.90 -6.11 12.31
N ARG A 54 -5.27 -7.26 12.05
CA ARG A 54 -5.98 -8.50 11.66
C ARG A 54 -6.93 -8.98 12.74
N GLU A 55 -6.53 -8.92 14.01
CA GLU A 55 -7.38 -9.28 15.15
C GLU A 55 -8.59 -8.35 15.28
N ALA A 56 -8.43 -7.07 14.93
CA ALA A 56 -9.53 -6.11 14.84
C ALA A 56 -10.41 -6.29 13.59
N GLY A 57 -10.15 -7.32 12.76
CA GLY A 57 -10.92 -7.62 11.56
C GLY A 57 -10.52 -6.80 10.33
N VAL A 58 -9.41 -6.08 10.36
CA VAL A 58 -8.87 -5.35 9.21
C VAL A 58 -8.07 -6.31 8.33
N VAL A 59 -8.43 -6.40 7.05
CA VAL A 59 -7.66 -7.16 6.06
C VAL A 59 -6.48 -6.32 5.59
N ILE A 60 -5.31 -6.94 5.46
CA ILE A 60 -4.13 -6.27 4.90
C ILE A 60 -4.07 -6.56 3.40
N ALA A 61 -3.79 -5.54 2.59
CA ALA A 61 -3.59 -5.64 1.16
C ALA A 61 -2.24 -5.05 0.76
N TRP A 62 -1.37 -5.87 0.19
CA TRP A 62 -0.06 -5.47 -0.32
C TRP A 62 -0.17 -5.07 -1.80
N LEU A 63 0.18 -3.83 -2.13
CA LEU A 63 0.12 -3.28 -3.48
C LEU A 63 1.53 -3.10 -4.05
N SER A 64 1.72 -3.53 -5.30
CA SER A 64 2.97 -3.33 -6.03
C SER A 64 2.74 -3.43 -7.54
N ASP A 65 3.58 -2.77 -8.34
CA ASP A 65 3.71 -2.97 -9.77
C ASP A 65 4.55 -4.20 -10.14
N LEU A 66 5.06 -4.94 -9.15
CA LEU A 66 5.64 -6.27 -9.32
C LEU A 66 4.69 -7.17 -10.12
N SER A 67 5.24 -7.91 -11.08
CA SER A 67 4.46 -8.82 -11.91
C SER A 67 3.82 -9.94 -11.09
N VAL A 68 2.58 -10.31 -11.42
CA VAL A 68 1.87 -11.48 -10.84
C VAL A 68 2.69 -12.78 -10.90
N ASN A 69 3.60 -12.94 -11.87
CA ASN A 69 4.49 -14.10 -11.98
C ASN A 69 5.51 -14.19 -10.84
N ARG A 70 5.73 -13.10 -10.11
CA ARG A 70 6.62 -13.01 -8.95
C ARG A 70 5.87 -13.16 -7.62
N SER A 71 4.56 -13.43 -7.64
CA SER A 71 3.72 -13.57 -6.43
C SER A 71 4.27 -14.56 -5.40
N GLY A 72 4.84 -15.69 -5.86
CA GLY A 72 5.46 -16.67 -4.96
C GLY A 72 6.65 -16.09 -4.18
N GLY A 73 7.49 -15.28 -4.83
CA GLY A 73 8.62 -14.61 -4.18
C GLY A 73 8.17 -13.59 -3.15
N LEU A 74 7.13 -12.80 -3.47
CA LEU A 74 6.53 -11.86 -2.51
C LEU A 74 5.96 -12.59 -1.28
N ARG A 75 5.17 -13.65 -1.48
CA ARG A 75 4.60 -14.43 -0.36
C ARG A 75 5.68 -14.99 0.55
N THR A 76 6.74 -15.56 -0.02
CA THR A 76 7.89 -16.04 0.75
C THR A 76 8.55 -14.92 1.54
N ALA A 77 8.73 -13.73 0.95
CA ALA A 77 9.34 -12.59 1.65
C ALA A 77 8.45 -12.10 2.82
N LEU A 78 7.13 -12.02 2.61
CA LEU A 78 6.18 -11.63 3.65
C LEU A 78 6.11 -12.66 4.79
N GLU A 79 6.17 -13.96 4.47
CA GLU A 79 6.19 -15.02 5.47
C GLU A 79 7.49 -14.99 6.29
N GLN A 80 8.65 -14.94 5.62
CA GLN A 80 9.96 -14.99 6.28
C GLN A 80 10.27 -13.75 7.14
N SER A 81 9.78 -12.58 6.73
CA SER A 81 9.85 -11.35 7.52
C SER A 81 8.90 -11.36 8.73
N GLY A 82 7.91 -12.26 8.73
CA GLY A 82 6.85 -12.34 9.73
C GLY A 82 5.70 -11.35 9.49
N LEU A 83 5.65 -10.69 8.34
CA LEU A 83 4.63 -9.70 8.01
C LEU A 83 3.29 -10.34 7.63
N ASP A 84 3.30 -11.45 6.87
CA ASP A 84 2.12 -12.29 6.60
C ASP A 84 2.44 -13.78 6.86
N PRO A 85 2.58 -14.20 8.13
CA PRO A 85 3.01 -15.55 8.49
C PRO A 85 1.97 -16.63 8.17
N ARG A 86 0.71 -16.25 7.88
CA ARG A 86 -0.36 -17.19 7.51
C ARG A 86 -0.63 -17.22 6.01
N GLY A 87 -0.07 -16.28 5.24
CA GLY A 87 -0.33 -16.17 3.81
C GLY A 87 -1.76 -15.76 3.47
N GLU A 88 -2.45 -15.07 4.38
CA GLU A 88 -3.89 -14.77 4.27
C GLU A 88 -4.15 -13.39 3.68
N ASP A 89 -3.14 -12.54 3.58
CA ASP A 89 -3.31 -11.19 3.09
C ASP A 89 -3.59 -11.17 1.58
N ILE A 90 -4.21 -10.07 1.15
CA ILE A 90 -4.41 -9.78 -0.26
C ILE A 90 -3.08 -9.32 -0.86
N ILE A 91 -2.72 -9.84 -2.03
CA ILE A 91 -1.64 -9.30 -2.86
C ILE A 91 -2.24 -8.75 -4.15
N SER A 92 -1.95 -7.48 -4.46
CA SER A 92 -2.45 -6.77 -5.62
C SER A 92 -1.28 -6.39 -6.52
N LEU A 93 -1.05 -7.22 -7.54
CA LEU A 93 0.13 -7.19 -8.40
C LEU A 93 -0.22 -6.84 -9.84
N SER A 94 0.74 -6.34 -10.61
CA SER A 94 0.53 -5.99 -12.02
C SER A 94 0.45 -7.23 -12.91
N ARG A 95 -0.57 -7.31 -13.77
CA ARG A 95 -0.74 -8.44 -14.72
C ARG A 95 0.18 -8.34 -15.92
N ASP A 96 0.26 -7.17 -16.53
CA ASP A 96 0.96 -6.97 -17.82
C ASP A 96 1.67 -5.62 -17.94
N GLY A 97 1.92 -4.91 -16.82
CA GLY A 97 2.62 -3.63 -16.81
C GLY A 97 1.80 -2.45 -17.35
N THR A 98 0.62 -2.70 -17.93
CA THR A 98 -0.35 -1.65 -18.31
C THR A 98 -1.43 -1.43 -17.25
N ASP A 99 -1.57 -2.42 -16.36
CA ASP A 99 -2.40 -2.33 -15.17
C ASP A 99 -1.82 -1.27 -14.20
N ARG A 100 -2.52 -0.15 -14.02
CA ARG A 100 -2.09 0.96 -13.16
C ARG A 100 -2.44 0.68 -11.70
N LYS A 101 -1.53 1.00 -10.76
CA LYS A 101 -1.78 0.92 -9.31
C LYS A 101 -3.10 1.56 -8.89
N GLN A 102 -3.34 2.79 -9.34
CA GLN A 102 -4.56 3.54 -9.02
C GLN A 102 -5.83 2.74 -9.37
N LEU A 103 -5.86 2.14 -10.55
CA LEU A 103 -7.02 1.33 -10.97
C LEU A 103 -7.19 0.08 -10.10
N ARG A 104 -6.10 -0.58 -9.69
CA ARG A 104 -6.17 -1.72 -8.75
C ARG A 104 -6.69 -1.29 -7.38
N MET A 105 -6.24 -0.14 -6.89
CA MET A 105 -6.72 0.45 -5.64
C MET A 105 -8.22 0.78 -5.71
N GLU A 106 -8.67 1.38 -6.80
CA GLU A 106 -10.09 1.69 -7.05
C GLU A 106 -10.94 0.42 -7.15
N ASN A 107 -10.47 -0.60 -7.86
CA ASN A 107 -11.15 -1.88 -7.95
C ASN A 107 -11.30 -2.54 -6.57
N LEU A 108 -10.26 -2.51 -5.74
CA LEU A 108 -10.32 -3.00 -4.36
C LEU A 108 -11.29 -2.18 -3.52
N ALA A 109 -11.27 -0.86 -3.64
CA ALA A 109 -12.19 0.04 -2.94
C ALA A 109 -13.65 -0.11 -3.39
N GLY A 110 -13.91 -0.64 -4.58
CA GLY A 110 -15.26 -0.93 -5.06
C GLY A 110 -15.92 -2.12 -4.36
N ILE A 111 -15.14 -2.99 -3.72
CA ILE A 111 -15.63 -4.19 -3.02
C ILE A 111 -15.27 -4.22 -1.53
N THR A 112 -14.47 -3.26 -1.05
CA THR A 112 -14.02 -3.17 0.35
C THR A 112 -13.98 -1.71 0.83
N CYS A 113 -13.83 -1.51 2.13
CA CYS A 113 -13.53 -0.20 2.69
C CYS A 113 -12.04 -0.03 2.98
N ILE A 114 -11.31 0.64 2.09
CA ILE A 114 -9.92 1.04 2.37
C ILE A 114 -9.93 2.18 3.39
N ILE A 115 -9.62 1.83 4.64
CA ILE A 115 -9.61 2.73 5.80
C ILE A 115 -8.24 3.38 6.01
N ALA A 116 -7.18 2.73 5.55
CA ALA A 116 -5.81 3.19 5.65
C ALA A 116 -5.03 2.85 4.37
N ILE A 117 -4.14 3.75 3.96
CA ILE A 117 -3.13 3.52 2.92
C ILE A 117 -1.78 3.91 3.51
N ALA A 118 -0.79 3.04 3.39
CA ALA A 118 0.59 3.33 3.76
C ALA A 118 1.50 3.24 2.52
N GLY A 119 2.40 4.20 2.34
CA GLY A 119 3.34 4.29 1.22
C GLY A 119 4.47 5.27 1.55
N ASP A 120 5.53 5.28 0.75
CA ASP A 120 6.69 6.16 0.96
C ASP A 120 6.59 7.47 0.18
N GLU A 121 5.74 7.52 -0.84
CA GLU A 121 5.47 8.72 -1.61
C GLU A 121 3.99 9.08 -1.68
N ARG A 122 3.69 10.37 -1.85
CA ARG A 122 2.31 10.86 -1.97
C ARG A 122 1.57 10.22 -3.14
N ALA A 123 2.33 9.83 -4.17
CA ALA A 123 1.79 9.18 -5.35
C ALA A 123 1.30 7.74 -5.11
N ASP A 124 1.63 7.13 -3.97
CA ASP A 124 1.06 5.85 -3.54
C ASP A 124 -0.38 6.00 -3.07
N PHE A 125 -0.74 7.17 -2.55
CA PHE A 125 -2.09 7.46 -2.09
C PHE A 125 -3.03 7.88 -3.22
N ASP A 126 -2.49 8.64 -4.18
CA ASP A 126 -3.23 9.15 -5.32
C ASP A 126 -2.26 9.45 -6.48
N GLU A 127 -2.47 8.81 -7.63
CA GLU A 127 -1.55 8.94 -8.78
C GLU A 127 -1.39 10.38 -9.29
N ARG A 128 -2.33 11.28 -8.99
CA ARG A 128 -2.28 12.68 -9.44
C ARG A 128 -1.07 13.43 -8.91
N TYR A 129 -0.54 13.03 -7.75
CA TYR A 129 0.72 13.57 -7.24
C TYR A 129 1.88 13.42 -8.22
N LYS A 130 1.86 12.43 -9.13
CA LYS A 130 2.87 12.27 -10.20
C LYS A 130 2.79 13.36 -11.27
N TYR A 131 1.64 14.02 -11.41
CA TYR A 131 1.34 14.94 -12.51
C TYR A 131 1.15 16.39 -12.05
N LEU A 132 1.23 16.65 -10.74
CA LEU A 132 1.12 18.01 -10.20
C LEU A 132 2.26 18.88 -10.73
N ARG A 133 1.91 20.00 -11.37
CA ARG A 133 2.89 20.98 -11.86
C ARG A 133 3.39 21.91 -10.75
N ASN A 134 2.56 22.19 -9.75
CA ASN A 134 2.97 22.82 -8.51
C ASN A 134 2.55 21.94 -7.31
N PRO A 135 3.30 21.95 -6.20
CA PRO A 135 2.92 21.20 -5.00
C PRO A 135 1.60 21.68 -4.37
N GLU A 136 1.26 22.96 -4.52
CA GLU A 136 0.08 23.59 -3.90
C GLU A 136 -1.25 23.04 -4.47
N ALA A 137 -1.25 22.51 -5.70
CA ALA A 137 -2.42 21.87 -6.29
C ALA A 137 -2.87 20.59 -5.55
N GLY A 138 -1.99 20.00 -4.73
CA GLY A 138 -2.32 18.88 -3.85
C GLY A 138 -2.77 19.29 -2.45
N ALA A 139 -2.81 20.59 -2.10
CA ALA A 139 -2.97 21.04 -0.72
C ALA A 139 -4.24 20.54 -0.02
N GLY A 140 -5.35 20.36 -0.76
CA GLY A 140 -6.59 19.82 -0.20
C GLY A 140 -6.44 18.37 0.28
N LEU A 141 -5.58 17.58 -0.37
CA LEU A 141 -5.31 16.20 -0.03
C LEU A 141 -4.32 16.05 1.14
N GLU A 142 -3.53 17.06 1.46
CA GLU A 142 -2.56 16.97 2.56
C GLU A 142 -3.25 16.75 3.92
N ASN A 143 -4.52 17.14 4.06
CA ASN A 143 -5.28 16.98 5.30
C ASN A 143 -5.58 15.52 5.67
N VAL A 144 -5.48 14.57 4.72
CA VAL A 144 -5.67 13.14 5.01
C VAL A 144 -4.37 12.42 5.33
N ILE A 145 -3.22 13.08 5.15
CA ILE A 145 -1.93 12.54 5.57
C ILE A 145 -1.86 12.60 7.10
N GLY A 146 -1.58 11.46 7.73
CA GLY A 146 -1.71 11.23 9.17
C GLY A 146 -3.12 10.86 9.63
N ASP A 147 -4.13 10.97 8.76
CA ASP A 147 -5.52 10.56 9.03
C ASP A 147 -6.07 9.70 7.89
N GLY A 148 -5.58 8.46 7.80
CA GLY A 148 -5.99 7.48 6.80
C GLY A 148 -4.99 7.30 5.65
N TRP A 149 -4.14 8.29 5.37
CA TRP A 149 -2.94 8.10 4.56
C TRP A 149 -1.71 8.25 5.43
N PHE A 150 -0.77 7.32 5.35
CA PHE A 150 0.38 7.29 6.24
C PHE A 150 1.66 7.20 5.42
N LEU A 151 2.48 8.24 5.49
CA LEU A 151 3.84 8.18 4.98
C LEU A 151 4.67 7.30 5.90
N ILE A 152 5.28 6.27 5.34
CA ILE A 152 6.14 5.32 6.03
C ILE A 152 7.46 5.18 5.30
N ASP A 153 8.49 4.70 6.00
CA ASP A 153 9.68 4.21 5.32
C ASP A 153 9.34 2.92 4.54
N GLN A 154 10.17 2.60 3.55
CA GLN A 154 10.04 1.38 2.77
C GLN A 154 9.97 0.14 3.67
N VAL A 155 8.92 -0.67 3.46
CA VAL A 155 8.69 -1.91 4.23
C VAL A 155 9.86 -2.87 4.07
N PHE A 156 10.40 -2.96 2.86
CA PHE A 156 11.59 -3.73 2.54
C PHE A 156 12.64 -2.76 1.98
N PRO A 157 13.62 -2.33 2.79
CA PRO A 157 14.65 -1.41 2.31
C PRO A 157 15.46 -2.03 1.17
N ASP A 158 15.76 -1.21 0.17
CA ASP A 158 16.50 -1.61 -1.03
C ASP A 158 17.95 -1.93 -0.63
N ASN A 159 18.39 -3.19 -0.76
CA ASN A 159 19.74 -3.63 -0.39
C ASN A 159 20.83 -3.18 -1.39
N LYS A 160 20.67 -2.01 -2.02
CA LYS A 160 21.71 -1.40 -2.87
C LYS A 160 22.67 -0.60 -2.00
N GLY A 161 23.41 -1.29 -1.13
CA GLY A 161 24.16 -0.62 -0.09
C GLY A 161 25.32 -1.35 0.57
N GLU A 162 25.81 -2.49 0.08
CA GLU A 162 27.11 -3.04 0.55
C GLU A 162 27.89 -3.70 -0.60
N GLY A 163 28.39 -2.87 -1.50
CA GLY A 163 29.54 -3.20 -2.36
C GLY A 163 30.71 -2.33 -1.92
N GLN A 164 31.52 -2.87 -1.01
CA GLN A 164 32.80 -2.32 -0.58
C GLN A 164 33.85 -2.43 -1.69
#